data_AF-A0A6N7HEB5-F1
#
_entry.id   AF-A0A6N7HEB5-F1
#
_cell.length_a   1.000
_cell.length_b   1.000
_cell.length_c   1.000
_cell.angle_alpha   90.00
_cell.angle_beta   90.00
_cell.angle_gamma   90.00
#
_symmetry.space_group_name_H-M   'P 1'
#
loop_
_entity.id
_entity.type
_entity.pdbx_description
1 polymer ?
#
loop_
_entity_poly.entity_id
_entity_poly.type
_entity_poly.pdbx_seq_one_letter_code
_entity_poly.pdbx_strand_id
1 'polypeptide(L)'
;MAERDDTRSDVNGPSRGSLVTFLLQDKEGERFRIGEVVGPLESDPVSGDVWVGVRTSHKALRQSVHLVATSSIVHVTPPGGRARGAA
;
A
#
# COMPACT_ATOMS: atom_id res chain seq x y z
N MET A 1 24.68 23.05 -20.33
CA MET A 1 23.28 23.17 -19.87
C MET A 1 22.94 21.86 -19.18
N ALA A 2 22.79 21.88 -17.87
CA ALA A 2 22.37 20.71 -17.11
C ALA A 2 20.85 20.83 -16.93
N GLU A 3 20.10 20.27 -17.86
CA GLU A 3 18.67 20.08 -17.67
C GLU A 3 18.52 18.85 -16.78
N ARG A 4 18.43 19.10 -15.47
CA ARG A 4 17.92 18.10 -14.53
C ARG A 4 16.45 17.98 -14.83
N ASP A 5 16.10 16.98 -15.62
CA ASP A 5 14.73 16.53 -15.75
C ASP A 5 14.37 15.83 -14.43
N ASP A 6 14.02 16.65 -13.43
CA ASP A 6 13.39 16.27 -12.16
C ASP A 6 11.94 15.79 -12.42
N THR A 7 11.73 14.97 -13.47
CA THR A 7 10.53 14.14 -13.60
C THR A 7 10.66 12.96 -12.64
N ARG A 8 10.74 13.29 -11.36
CA ARG A 8 10.35 12.39 -10.28
C ARG A 8 8.84 12.27 -10.42
N SER A 9 8.41 11.43 -11.37
CA SER A 9 7.01 11.11 -11.59
C SER A 9 6.40 10.86 -10.23
N ASP A 10 5.47 11.73 -9.84
CA ASP A 10 4.64 11.55 -8.66
C ASP A 10 3.93 10.21 -8.85
N VAL A 11 4.55 9.13 -8.36
CA VAL A 11 3.85 7.88 -8.19
C VAL A 11 2.84 8.19 -7.09
N ASN A 12 1.65 8.62 -7.48
CA ASN A 12 0.47 8.86 -6.66
C ASN A 12 -0.06 7.53 -6.10
N GLY A 13 0.85 6.75 -5.50
CA GLY A 13 0.57 5.51 -4.81
C GLY A 13 0.45 5.74 -3.31
N PRO A 14 -0.04 4.74 -2.58
CA PRO A 14 -0.21 4.84 -1.14
C PRO A 14 1.14 5.08 -0.45
N SER A 15 1.17 6.07 0.43
CA SER A 15 2.36 6.42 1.20
C SER A 15 2.50 5.54 2.44
N ARG A 16 3.70 5.46 3.02
CA ARG A 16 3.91 4.72 4.26
C ARG A 16 2.99 5.22 5.38
N GLY A 17 2.31 4.29 6.05
CA GLY A 17 1.30 4.56 7.08
C GLY A 17 -0.10 4.78 6.54
N SER A 18 -0.30 4.84 5.21
CA SER A 18 -1.64 4.78 4.62
C SER A 18 -2.32 3.47 5.00
N LEU A 19 -3.61 3.55 5.34
CA LEU A 19 -4.46 2.36 5.38
C LEU A 19 -4.99 2.11 3.97
N VAL A 20 -4.91 0.87 3.52
CA VAL A 20 -5.37 0.47 2.20
C VAL A 20 -6.35 -0.68 2.30
N THR A 21 -7.40 -0.63 1.50
CA THR A 21 -8.30 -1.75 1.25
C THR A 21 -7.93 -2.36 -0.09
N PHE A 22 -7.71 -3.68 -0.10
CA PHE A 22 -7.27 -4.40 -1.30
C PHE A 22 -7.89 -5.78 -1.34
N LEU A 23 -7.94 -6.35 -2.53
CA LEU A 23 -8.42 -7.69 -2.78
C LEU A 23 -7.26 -8.67 -2.61
N LEU A 24 -7.42 -9.66 -1.72
CA LEU A 24 -6.43 -10.71 -1.53
C LEU A 24 -7.07 -12.06 -1.85
N GLN A 25 -6.46 -12.78 -2.79
CA GLN A 25 -6.78 -14.17 -3.04
C GLN A 25 -5.79 -15.04 -2.28
N ASP A 26 -6.28 -15.77 -1.26
CA ASP A 26 -5.51 -16.74 -0.51
C ASP A 26 -6.20 -18.12 -0.51
N LYS A 27 -5.65 -19.08 0.23
CA LYS A 27 -6.19 -20.44 0.35
C LYS A 27 -7.61 -20.50 0.92
N GLU A 28 -8.08 -19.45 1.59
CA GLU A 28 -9.44 -19.33 2.14
C GLU A 28 -10.41 -18.64 1.15
N GLY A 29 -9.93 -18.31 -0.04
CA GLY A 29 -10.67 -17.66 -1.11
C GLY A 29 -10.27 -16.20 -1.31
N GLU A 30 -11.03 -15.53 -2.18
CA GLU A 30 -10.86 -14.13 -2.49
C GLU A 30 -11.65 -13.26 -1.50
N ARG A 31 -10.98 -12.35 -0.80
CA ARG A 31 -11.58 -11.47 0.20
C ARG A 31 -10.93 -10.11 0.23
N PHE A 32 -11.72 -9.08 0.53
CA PHE A 32 -11.18 -7.76 0.86
C PHE A 32 -10.46 -7.81 2.21
N ARG A 33 -9.27 -7.19 2.26
CA ARG A 33 -8.48 -7.01 3.47
C ARG A 33 -8.17 -5.53 3.62
N ILE A 34 -7.98 -5.13 4.88
CA ILE A 34 -7.47 -3.80 5.24
C ILE A 34 -6.08 -4.01 5.83
N GLY A 35 -5.13 -3.19 5.42
CA GLY A 35 -3.78 -3.20 5.97
C GLY A 35 -3.11 -1.84 5.90
N GLU A 36 -1.98 -1.72 6.57
CA GLU A 36 -1.17 -0.51 6.59
C GLU A 36 0.00 -0.65 5.63
N VAL A 37 0.27 0.36 4.82
CA VAL A 37 1.48 0.41 3.99
C VAL A 37 2.71 0.56 4.86
N VAL A 38 3.62 -0.41 4.78
CA VAL A 38 4.85 -0.45 5.58
C VAL A 38 6.13 -0.31 4.76
N GLY A 39 6.07 -0.58 3.44
CA GLY A 39 7.22 -0.56 2.54
C GLY A 39 7.15 0.54 1.47
N PRO A 40 8.23 0.73 0.70
CA PRO A 40 8.23 1.62 -0.46
C PRO A 40 7.36 1.04 -1.59
N LEU A 41 7.10 1.89 -2.59
CA LEU A 41 6.56 1.44 -3.88
C LEU A 41 7.71 0.85 -4.70
N GLU A 42 7.50 -0.33 -5.26
CA GLU A 42 8.49 -1.04 -6.09
C GLU A 42 7.85 -1.40 -7.44
N SER A 43 8.51 -1.04 -8.54
CA SER A 43 8.07 -1.43 -9.88
C SER A 43 8.52 -2.86 -10.17
N ASP A 44 7.59 -3.72 -10.56
CA ASP A 44 7.92 -5.04 -11.09
C ASP A 44 8.38 -4.90 -12.55
N PRO A 45 9.64 -5.23 -12.88
CA PRO A 45 10.15 -5.10 -14.24
C PRO A 45 9.51 -6.07 -15.23
N VAL A 46 8.80 -7.11 -14.77
CA VAL A 46 8.17 -8.11 -15.64
C VAL A 46 6.76 -7.70 -16.03
N SER A 47 5.91 -7.36 -15.07
CA SER A 47 4.52 -6.94 -15.35
C SER A 47 4.36 -5.45 -15.64
N GLY A 48 5.30 -4.61 -15.22
CA GLY A 48 5.16 -3.15 -15.23
C GLY A 48 4.27 -2.62 -14.10
N ASP A 49 3.71 -3.48 -13.25
CA ASP A 49 2.92 -3.07 -12.10
C ASP A 49 3.79 -2.44 -11.00
N VAL A 50 3.18 -1.56 -10.23
CA VAL A 50 3.76 -1.04 -8.98
C VAL A 50 3.22 -1.85 -7.82
N TRP A 51 4.11 -2.30 -6.94
CA TRP A 51 3.81 -3.12 -5.78
C TRP A 51 4.13 -2.35 -4.51
N VAL A 52 3.41 -2.68 -3.44
CA VAL A 52 3.61 -2.09 -2.13
C VAL A 52 3.51 -3.13 -1.04
N GLY A 53 4.40 -3.03 -0.04
CA GLY A 53 4.33 -3.85 1.16
C GLY A 53 3.21 -3.40 2.09
N VAL A 54 2.21 -4.26 2.32
CA VAL A 54 1.06 -4.01 3.19
C VAL A 54 1.06 -4.98 4.36
N ARG A 55 1.05 -4.44 5.58
CA ARG A 55 0.92 -5.21 6.81
C ARG A 55 -0.55 -5.38 7.17
N THR A 56 -1.02 -6.62 7.24
CA THR A 56 -2.35 -6.96 7.73
C THR A 56 -2.27 -7.55 9.13
N SER A 57 -3.36 -7.43 9.90
CA SER A 57 -3.51 -8.11 11.18
C SER A 57 -4.60 -9.17 11.04
N HIS A 58 -4.29 -10.43 11.34
CA HIS A 58 -5.28 -11.50 11.42
C HIS A 58 -5.61 -11.78 12.88
N LYS A 59 -6.89 -12.11 13.18
CA LYS A 59 -7.36 -12.56 14.51
C LYS A 59 -6.32 -13.53 15.09
N ALA A 60 -5.73 -13.17 16.25
CA ALA A 60 -4.63 -13.81 16.98
C ALA A 60 -3.19 -13.31 16.76
N LEU A 61 -2.96 -11.99 16.80
CA LEU A 61 -1.62 -11.35 16.96
C LEU A 61 -0.57 -11.65 15.87
N ARG A 62 -0.92 -12.40 14.82
CA ARG A 62 -0.02 -12.65 13.70
C ARG A 62 -0.16 -11.51 12.70
N GLN A 63 0.88 -10.70 12.65
CA GLN A 63 1.08 -9.73 11.59
C GLN A 63 1.68 -10.44 10.39
N SER A 64 1.10 -10.19 9.21
CA SER A 64 1.63 -10.68 7.94
C SER A 64 1.91 -9.49 7.03
N VAL A 65 2.98 -9.56 6.26
CA VAL A 65 3.28 -8.58 5.21
C VAL A 65 2.98 -9.23 3.87
N HIS A 66 2.20 -8.54 3.06
CA HIS A 66 1.83 -8.93 1.71
C HIS A 66 2.42 -7.94 0.72
N LEU A 67 2.91 -8.43 -0.40
CA LEU A 67 3.18 -7.60 -1.57
C LEU A 67 1.87 -7.47 -2.34
N VAL A 68 1.41 -6.23 -2.51
CA VAL A 68 0.11 -5.91 -3.11
C VAL A 68 0.35 -5.02 -4.32
N ALA A 69 -0.11 -5.43 -5.49
CA ALA A 69 -0.11 -4.58 -6.67
C ALA A 69 -1.03 -3.38 -6.44
N THR A 70 -0.59 -2.17 -6.74
CA THR A 70 -1.37 -0.94 -6.52
C THR A 70 -2.66 -0.92 -7.34
N SER A 71 -2.69 -1.63 -8.47
CA SER A 71 -3.87 -1.87 -9.30
C SER A 71 -4.99 -2.65 -8.58
N SER A 72 -4.65 -3.42 -7.54
CA SER A 72 -5.60 -4.20 -6.71
C SER A 72 -6.15 -3.42 -5.50
N ILE A 73 -5.64 -2.20 -5.27
CA ILE A 73 -6.06 -1.35 -4.15
C ILE A 73 -7.31 -0.58 -4.55
N VAL A 74 -8.40 -0.82 -3.82
CA VAL A 74 -9.71 -0.19 -4.08
C VAL A 74 -9.93 1.08 -3.26
N HIS A 75 -9.20 1.26 -2.17
CA HIS A 75 -9.28 2.45 -1.34
C HIS A 75 -7.96 2.74 -0.63
N VAL A 76 -7.58 4.02 -0.56
CA VAL A 76 -6.43 4.50 0.18
C VAL A 76 -6.89 5.59 1.14
N THR A 77 -6.68 5.35 2.44
CA THR A 77 -6.75 6.38 3.47
C THR A 77 -5.31 6.87 3.74
N PRO A 78 -4.99 8.16 3.59
CA PRO A 78 -3.66 8.68 3.90
C PRO A 78 -3.31 8.43 5.38
N PRO A 79 -2.02 8.37 5.73
CA PRO A 79 -1.61 8.27 7.13
C PRO A 79 -2.24 9.42 7.90
N GLY A 80 -3.03 9.09 8.90
CA GLY A 80 -3.58 10.09 9.80
C GLY A 80 -2.42 10.77 10.53
N GLY A 81 -2.12 12.03 10.20
CA GLY A 81 -1.61 12.92 11.22
C GLY A 81 -2.66 12.87 12.33
N ARG A 82 -2.33 12.26 13.49
CA ARG A 82 -3.17 12.14 14.68
C ARG A 82 -4.28 13.19 14.63
N ALA A 83 -5.53 12.79 14.49
CA ALA A 83 -6.65 13.68 14.77
C ALA A 83 -6.49 14.11 16.24
N ARG A 84 -5.84 15.25 16.45
CA ARG A 84 -5.68 15.89 17.75
C ARG A 84 -7.03 16.54 18.06
N GLY A 85 -7.96 15.77 18.62
CA GLY A 85 -9.25 16.29 19.05
C GLY A 85 -10.39 15.30 18.87
N ALA A 86 -10.48 14.34 19.78
CA ALA A 86 -11.73 13.68 20.15
C ALA A 86 -11.51 13.06 21.53
N ALA A 87 -11.47 13.93 22.55
CA ALA A 87 -11.63 13.60 23.96
C ALA A 87 -12.75 14.49 24.50
#